data_AF-A0A969E1N7-F1
#
_entry.id   AF-A0A969E1N7-F1
#
_cell.length_a   1.000
_cell.length_b   1.000
_cell.length_c   1.000
_cell.angle_alpha   90.00
_cell.angle_beta   90.00
_cell.angle_gamma   90.00
#
_symmetry.space_group_name_H-M   'P 1'
#
loop_
_entity.id
_entity.type
_entity.pdbx_description
1 polymer ?
#
loop_
_entity_poly.entity_id
_entity_poly.type
_entity_poly.pdbx_seq_one_letter_code
_entity_poly.pdbx_strand_id
1 'polypeptide(L)'
;MPLKIDASIKSKMNLRPSLFWEFNVDTIDLQKHQVTVIERITLRGRFEEYLEMVKYYGKETVKNTLLNVRYLDKRTLSYCSATFNVPITEFRCYKLAQLNPEHWDY
;
A
#
# COMPACT_ATOMS: atom_id res chain seq x y z
N MET A 1 -28.46 10.29 -18.93
CA MET A 1 -27.68 9.30 -19.70
C MET A 1 -26.35 9.13 -18.98
N PRO A 2 -26.09 8.02 -18.26
CA PRO A 2 -24.83 7.87 -17.55
C PRO A 2 -23.74 7.54 -18.58
N LEU A 3 -22.74 8.41 -18.65
CA LEU A 3 -21.50 8.19 -19.38
C LEU A 3 -20.85 6.92 -18.82
N LYS A 4 -20.77 5.87 -19.65
CA LYS A 4 -19.90 4.73 -19.42
C LYS A 4 -18.47 5.28 -19.49
N ILE A 5 -17.81 5.41 -18.34
CA ILE A 5 -16.41 5.77 -18.29
C ILE A 5 -15.65 4.47 -18.57
N ASP A 6 -15.12 4.39 -19.78
CA ASP A 6 -14.45 3.21 -20.31
C ASP A 6 -13.27 2.81 -19.41
N ALA A 7 -13.34 1.60 -18.88
CA ALA A 7 -12.24 0.93 -18.20
C ALA A 7 -11.16 0.54 -19.22
N SER A 8 -10.38 1.51 -19.73
CA SER A 8 -9.32 1.20 -20.69
C SER A 8 -8.21 2.24 -20.84
N ILE A 9 -7.70 2.79 -19.73
CA ILE A 9 -6.31 3.29 -19.67
C ILE A 9 -5.73 2.87 -18.31
N LYS A 10 -5.48 1.57 -18.12
CA LYS A 10 -4.64 1.11 -17.00
C LYS A 10 -3.19 1.40 -17.39
N SER A 11 -2.63 2.50 -16.86
CA SER A 11 -1.20 2.78 -17.04
C SER A 11 -0.40 1.61 -16.47
N LYS A 12 0.48 1.01 -17.28
CA LYS A 12 1.42 0.00 -16.80
C LYS A 12 2.28 0.64 -15.70
N MET A 13 2.19 0.13 -14.48
CA MET A 13 3.04 0.56 -13.37
C MET A 13 4.43 -0.06 -13.56
N ASN A 14 5.49 0.73 -13.35
CA ASN A 14 6.84 0.18 -13.45
C ASN A 14 7.24 -0.43 -12.10
N LEU A 15 7.17 -1.75 -11.99
CA LEU A 15 7.51 -2.47 -10.76
C LEU A 15 8.95 -2.93 -10.78
N ARG A 16 9.74 -2.52 -9.78
CA ARG A 16 11.11 -3.03 -9.61
C ARG A 16 11.08 -4.50 -9.13
N PRO A 17 11.70 -5.45 -9.86
CA PRO A 17 11.70 -6.87 -9.50
C PRO A 17 12.17 -7.16 -8.07
N SER A 18 13.13 -6.37 -7.55
CA SER A 18 13.67 -6.57 -6.20
C SER A 18 12.67 -6.34 -5.06
N LEU A 19 11.54 -5.67 -5.31
CA LEU A 19 10.45 -5.51 -4.35
C LEU A 19 9.52 -6.74 -4.29
N PHE A 20 9.49 -7.53 -5.37
CA PHE A 20 8.52 -8.58 -5.61
C PHE A 20 9.21 -9.92 -5.85
N TRP A 21 10.12 -10.32 -4.97
CA TRP A 21 10.88 -11.56 -5.11
C TRP A 21 10.01 -12.83 -5.21
N GLU A 22 8.75 -12.78 -4.77
CA GLU A 22 7.76 -13.88 -4.83
C GLU A 22 6.94 -13.89 -6.13
N PHE A 23 6.97 -12.81 -6.91
CA PHE A 23 6.12 -12.64 -8.08
C PHE A 23 6.93 -12.33 -9.33
N ASN A 24 6.50 -12.87 -10.47
CA ASN A 24 6.99 -12.38 -11.75
C ASN A 24 6.34 -11.02 -12.05
N VAL A 25 7.13 -9.94 -12.02
CA VAL A 25 6.65 -8.57 -12.25
C VAL A 25 6.09 -8.35 -13.66
N ASP A 26 6.48 -9.17 -14.64
CA ASP A 26 5.98 -9.06 -16.01
C ASP A 26 4.55 -9.62 -16.15
N THR A 27 4.16 -10.54 -15.26
CA THR A 27 2.87 -11.24 -15.31
C THR A 27 1.99 -11.00 -14.09
N ILE A 28 2.41 -10.14 -13.16
CA ILE A 28 1.67 -9.90 -11.92
C ILE A 28 0.31 -9.25 -12.19
N ASP A 29 -0.75 -9.87 -11.68
CA ASP A 29 -2.07 -9.27 -11.69
C ASP A 29 -2.17 -8.24 -10.55
N LEU A 30 -2.02 -6.96 -10.91
CA LEU A 30 -2.09 -5.82 -10.01
C LEU A 30 -3.44 -5.69 -9.28
N GLN A 31 -4.53 -6.23 -9.82
CA GLN A 31 -5.82 -6.19 -9.13
C GLN A 31 -5.91 -7.31 -8.11
N LYS A 32 -5.55 -8.53 -8.50
CA LYS A 32 -5.54 -9.69 -7.61
C LYS A 32 -4.57 -9.51 -6.44
N HIS A 33 -3.43 -8.88 -6.68
CA HIS A 33 -2.38 -8.68 -5.69
C HIS A 33 -2.31 -7.24 -5.14
N GLN A 34 -3.39 -6.47 -5.26
CA GLN A 34 -3.45 -5.06 -4.86
C GLN A 34 -2.89 -4.81 -3.45
N VAL A 35 -3.32 -5.58 -2.44
CA VAL A 35 -2.89 -5.38 -1.05
C VAL A 35 -1.38 -5.55 -0.93
N THR A 36 -0.84 -6.62 -1.50
CA THR A 36 0.60 -6.93 -1.47
C THR A 36 1.43 -5.88 -2.20
N VAL A 37 0.95 -5.40 -3.36
CA VAL A 37 1.62 -4.34 -4.13
C VAL A 37 1.66 -3.04 -3.34
N ILE A 38 0.52 -2.63 -2.78
CA ILE A 38 0.43 -1.38 -2.01
C ILE A 38 1.29 -1.44 -0.76
N GLU A 39 1.21 -2.53 -0.01
CA GLU A 39 2.02 -2.74 1.20
C GLU A 39 3.52 -2.73 0.89
N ARG A 40 3.97 -3.49 -0.14
CA ARG A 40 5.39 -3.58 -0.51
C ARG A 40 5.97 -2.25 -0.97
N ILE A 41 5.27 -1.54 -1.85
CA ILE A 41 5.74 -0.24 -2.36
C ILE A 41 5.77 0.77 -1.20
N THR A 42 4.78 0.79 -0.33
CA THR A 42 4.74 1.73 0.80
C THR A 42 5.86 1.46 1.81
N LEU A 43 6.23 0.20 2.04
CA LEU A 43 7.30 -0.17 2.98
C LEU A 43 8.73 -0.01 2.42
N ARG A 44 8.93 -0.33 1.14
CA ARG A 44 10.29 -0.51 0.57
C ARG A 44 10.51 0.20 -0.77
N GLY A 45 9.45 0.75 -1.35
CA GLY A 45 9.48 1.45 -2.63
C GLY A 45 10.10 2.84 -2.50
N ARG A 46 10.49 3.39 -3.64
CA ARG A 46 10.89 4.78 -3.80
C ARG A 46 9.66 5.67 -3.85
N PHE A 47 9.87 6.96 -3.63
CA PHE A 47 8.80 7.94 -3.69
C PHE A 47 8.11 7.99 -5.07
N GLU A 48 8.88 7.84 -6.16
CA GLU A 48 8.34 7.76 -7.53
C GLU A 48 7.38 6.56 -7.71
N GLU A 49 7.76 5.38 -7.21
CA GLU A 49 6.93 4.17 -7.24
C GLU A 49 5.65 4.36 -6.40
N TYR A 50 5.77 5.04 -5.25
CA TYR A 50 4.61 5.39 -4.42
C TYR A 50 3.65 6.33 -5.15
N LEU A 51 4.15 7.35 -5.85
CA LEU A 51 3.31 8.27 -6.64
C LEU A 51 2.62 7.55 -7.80
N GLU A 52 3.32 6.69 -8.52
CA GLU A 52 2.72 5.85 -9.57
C GLU A 52 1.64 4.93 -9.01
N MET A 53 1.90 4.31 -7.85
CA MET A 53 0.93 3.46 -7.15
C MET A 53 -0.34 4.24 -6.75
N VAL A 54 -0.18 5.43 -6.17
CA VAL A 54 -1.32 6.28 -5.80
C VAL A 54 -2.10 6.76 -7.04
N LYS A 55 -1.41 7.06 -8.15
CA LYS A 55 -2.04 7.41 -9.42
C LYS A 55 -2.83 6.25 -10.02
N TYR A 56 -2.32 5.03 -9.91
CA TYR A 56 -2.93 3.83 -10.49
C TYR A 56 -4.14 3.33 -9.69
N TYR A 57 -4.00 3.16 -8.36
CA TYR A 57 -5.08 2.63 -7.52
C TYR A 57 -6.04 3.71 -7.00
N GLY A 58 -5.61 4.96 -6.97
CA GLY A 58 -6.32 6.07 -6.34
C GLY A 58 -6.01 6.19 -4.85
N LYS A 59 -6.01 7.44 -4.36
CA LYS A 59 -5.65 7.79 -2.97
C LYS A 59 -6.52 7.06 -1.94
N GLU A 60 -7.82 6.97 -2.19
CA GLU A 60 -8.77 6.33 -1.26
C GLU A 60 -8.56 4.82 -1.15
N THR A 61 -8.35 4.15 -2.29
CA THR A 61 -8.01 2.72 -2.35
C THR A 61 -6.73 2.42 -1.57
N VAL A 62 -5.69 3.22 -1.79
CA VAL A 62 -4.41 3.09 -1.09
C VAL A 62 -4.59 3.31 0.42
N LYS A 63 -5.28 4.38 0.82
CA LYS A 63 -5.60 4.67 2.22
C LYS A 63 -6.32 3.50 2.89
N ASN A 64 -7.42 3.03 2.29
CA ASN A 64 -8.23 1.96 2.86
C ASN A 64 -7.45 0.64 2.94
N THR A 65 -6.58 0.37 1.97
CA THR A 65 -5.68 -0.79 2.01
C THR A 65 -4.71 -0.68 3.19
N LEU A 66 -4.01 0.46 3.32
CA LEU A 66 -3.02 0.69 4.38
C LEU A 66 -3.62 0.76 5.80
N LEU A 67 -4.89 1.13 5.95
CA LEU A 67 -5.58 1.03 7.25
C LEU A 67 -5.79 -0.43 7.69
N ASN A 68 -5.84 -1.36 6.73
CA ASN A 68 -6.19 -2.77 6.97
C ASN A 68 -5.03 -3.75 6.86
N VAL A 69 -3.83 -3.31 6.47
CA VAL A 69 -2.64 -4.17 6.46
C VAL A 69 -2.28 -4.62 7.88
N ARG A 70 -1.65 -5.79 7.97
CA ARG A 70 -1.29 -6.40 9.26
C ARG A 70 -0.01 -5.83 9.83
N TYR A 71 0.85 -5.28 8.99
CA TYR A 71 2.16 -4.79 9.41
C TYR A 71 2.53 -3.50 8.67
N LEU A 72 3.02 -2.53 9.41
CA LEU A 72 3.80 -1.40 8.93
C LEU A 72 4.88 -1.13 9.99
N ASP A 73 6.10 -0.79 9.59
CA ASP A 73 7.09 -0.31 10.55
C ASP A 73 6.69 1.08 11.09
N LYS A 74 7.24 1.48 12.25
CA LYS A 74 6.89 2.73 12.94
C LYS A 74 7.03 3.96 12.05
N ARG A 75 8.08 4.02 11.21
CA ARG A 75 8.37 5.16 10.34
C ARG A 75 7.33 5.22 9.22
N THR A 76 7.06 4.10 8.57
CA THR A 76 6.05 4.01 7.51
C THR A 76 4.65 4.29 8.03
N LEU A 77 4.29 3.77 9.21
CA LEU A 77 3.01 4.06 9.88
C LEU A 77 2.86 5.56 10.16
N SER A 78 3.90 6.21 10.72
CA SER A 78 3.90 7.65 10.98
C SER A 78 3.72 8.46 9.69
N TYR A 79 4.44 8.09 8.62
CA TYR A 79 4.29 8.70 7.31
C TYR A 79 2.86 8.56 6.76
N CYS A 80 2.26 7.36 6.83
CA CYS A 80 0.89 7.12 6.39
C CYS A 80 -0.12 7.94 7.21
N SER A 81 0.05 7.99 8.54
CA SER A 81 -0.80 8.78 9.43
C SER A 81 -0.80 10.26 9.05
N ALA A 82 0.39 10.84 8.84
CA ALA A 82 0.54 12.23 8.40
C ALA A 82 -0.04 12.47 6.99
N THR A 83 0.23 11.55 6.05
CA THR A 83 -0.18 11.69 4.64
C THR A 83 -1.70 11.64 4.45
N PHE A 84 -2.38 10.76 5.21
CA PHE A 84 -3.82 10.57 5.11
C PHE A 84 -4.63 11.34 6.15
N ASN A 85 -3.96 12.08 7.04
CA ASN A 85 -4.55 12.75 8.20
C ASN A 85 -5.46 11.80 8.99
N VAL A 86 -4.93 10.62 9.34
CA VAL A 86 -5.62 9.59 10.14
C VAL A 86 -4.77 9.26 11.35
N PRO A 87 -5.32 9.25 12.58
CA PRO A 87 -4.56 8.89 13.75
C PRO A 87 -4.07 7.43 13.67
N ILE A 88 -2.86 7.17 14.18
CA ILE A 88 -2.24 5.83 14.16
C ILE A 88 -3.12 4.75 14.80
N THR A 89 -3.99 5.14 15.73
CA THR A 89 -4.95 4.26 16.41
C THR A 89 -5.97 3.65 15.48
N GLU A 90 -6.20 4.19 14.29
CA GLU A 90 -7.12 3.59 13.31
C GLU A 90 -6.50 2.48 12.49
N PHE A 91 -5.17 2.40 12.44
CA PHE A 91 -4.47 1.39 11.66
C PHE A 91 -4.57 0.03 12.35
N ARG A 92 -4.99 -0.99 11.60
CA ARG A 92 -5.11 -2.37 12.10
C ARG A 92 -3.77 -2.88 12.65
N CYS A 93 -2.67 -2.62 11.96
CA CYS A 93 -1.33 -3.02 12.40
C CYS A 93 -0.97 -2.45 13.78
N TYR A 94 -1.33 -1.19 14.05
CA TYR A 94 -1.11 -0.56 15.35
C TYR A 94 -1.94 -1.23 16.44
N LYS A 95 -3.24 -1.44 16.21
CA LYS A 95 -4.13 -2.15 17.16
C LYS A 95 -3.59 -3.55 17.49
N LEU A 96 -3.09 -4.28 16.49
CA LEU A 96 -2.52 -5.63 16.68
C LEU A 96 -1.23 -5.62 17.51
N ALA A 97 -0.36 -4.63 17.29
CA ALA A 97 0.87 -4.46 18.06
C ALA A 97 0.60 -4.15 19.54
N GLN A 98 -0.46 -3.39 19.84
CA GLN A 98 -0.86 -3.11 21.23
C GLN A 98 -1.41 -4.35 21.96
N LEU A 99 -2.12 -5.24 21.25
CA LEU A 99 -2.67 -6.46 21.83
C LEU A 99 -1.60 -7.54 22.07
N ASN A 100 -0.52 -7.51 21.29
CA ASN A 100 0.57 -8.49 21.37
C ASN A 100 1.91 -7.73 21.50
N PRO A 101 2.20 -7.13 22.67
CA PRO A 101 3.46 -6.40 22.84
C PRO A 101 4.63 -7.36 22.71
N GLU A 102 5.54 -7.07 21.78
CA GLU A 102 6.79 -7.80 21.66
C GLU A 102 7.68 -7.54 22.89
N HIS A 103 8.44 -8.54 23.31
CA HIS A 103 9.37 -8.39 24.44
C HIS A 103 10.51 -7.41 24.15
N TRP A 104 10.77 -7.11 22.88
CA TRP A 104 11.84 -6.24 22.43
C TRP A 104 11.30 -5.24 21.43
N ASP A 105 11.44 -3.94 21.74
CA ASP A 105 11.03 -2.86 20.86
C ASP A 105 12.19 -2.42 19.97
N TYR A 106 12.24 -2.94 18.74
CA TYR A 106 13.26 -2.59 17.74
C TYR A 106 12.94 -1.29 16.98
#